data_AF-A0A4Q8K1U2-F1
#
_entry.id   AF-A0A4Q8K1U2-F1
#
_cell.length_a   1.000
_cell.length_b   1.000
_cell.length_c   1.000
_cell.angle_alpha   90.00
_cell.angle_beta   90.00
_cell.angle_gamma   90.00
#
_symmetry.space_group_name_H-M   'P 1'
#
loop_
_entity.id
_entity.type
_entity.pdbx_description
1 polymer ?
#
loop_
_entity_poly.entity_id
_entity_poly.type
_entity_poly.pdbx_seq_one_letter_code
_entity_poly.pdbx_strand_id
1 'polypeptide(L)' 'MKLILLSAIFATLLVLASSKCYSNDECSEGSCCIKISHYIGAQCRPLAKENEDCDFNPPVNGQHTISCPCADGMT' A
#
# COMPACT_ATOMS: atom_id res chain seq x y z
N MET A 1 -21.79 22.96 0.40
CA MET A 1 -20.91 22.81 -0.79
C MET A 1 -19.42 22.82 -0.43
N LYS A 2 -18.92 23.74 0.42
CA LYS A 2 -17.51 23.76 0.89
C LYS A 2 -17.01 22.44 1.51
N LEU A 3 -17.84 21.75 2.30
CA LEU A 3 -17.48 20.47 2.94
C LEU A 3 -17.32 19.31 1.94
N ILE A 4 -18.13 19.30 0.87
CA ILE A 4 -18.09 18.26 -0.16
C ILE A 4 -16.78 18.36 -0.97
N LEU A 5 -16.39 19.59 -1.33
CA LEU A 5 -15.12 19.87 -2.00
C LEU A 5 -13.91 19.47 -1.14
N LEU A 6 -13.92 19.75 0.16
CA LEU A 6 -12.86 19.34 1.08
C LEU A 6 -12.71 17.82 1.17
N SER A 7 -13.83 17.09 1.24
CA SER A 7 -13.81 15.62 1.29
C SER A 7 -13.25 14.99 0.00
N ALA A 8 -13.58 15.56 -1.15
CA ALA A 8 -13.12 15.06 -2.45
C ALA A 8 -11.62 15.26 -2.64
N ILE A 9 -11.07 16.39 -2.16
CA ILE A 9 -9.62 16.69 -2.20
C ILE A 9 -8.83 15.74 -1.30
N PHE A 10 -9.36 15.46 -0.10
CA PHE A 10 -8.70 14.52 0.83
C PHE A 10 -8.67 13.09 0.27
N ALA A 11 -9.77 12.64 -0.33
CA ALA A 11 -9.84 11.33 -0.98
C ALA A 11 -8.91 11.22 -2.20
N THR A 12 -8.72 12.29 -2.98
CA THR A 12 -7.78 12.27 -4.12
C THR A 12 -6.32 12.27 -3.68
N LEU A 13 -5.98 12.96 -2.59
CA LEU A 13 -4.64 12.91 -1.99
C LEU A 13 -4.28 11.50 -1.50
N LEU A 14 -5.24 10.78 -0.91
CA LEU A 14 -5.06 9.38 -0.50
C LEU A 14 -4.80 8.43 -1.68
N VAL A 15 -5.37 8.70 -2.86
CA VAL A 15 -5.21 7.86 -4.06
C VAL A 15 -3.88 8.09 -4.78
N LEU A 16 -3.29 9.27 -4.67
CA LEU A 16 -2.01 9.62 -5.32
C LEU A 16 -0.77 9.07 -4.61
N ALA A 17 -0.93 8.44 -3.44
CA ALA A 17 0.17 7.91 -2.64
C ALA A 17 0.74 6.56 -3.14
N SER A 18 0.56 6.19 -4.41
CA SER A 18 1.41 5.17 -5.06
C SER A 18 2.78 5.78 -5.39
N SER A 19 3.48 6.23 -4.36
CA SER A 19 4.88 6.63 -4.44
C SER A 19 5.75 5.40 -4.68
N LYS A 20 6.83 5.57 -5.46
CA LYS A 20 7.91 4.60 -5.49
C LYS A 20 8.46 4.42 -4.08
N CYS A 21 8.82 3.20 -3.74
CA CYS A 21 9.39 2.87 -2.43
C CYS A 21 10.54 1.87 -2.58
N TYR A 22 11.39 1.82 -1.58
CA TYR A 22 12.47 0.84 -1.42
C TYR A 22 12.30 0.01 -0.16
N SER A 23 11.59 0.52 0.85
CA SER A 23 11.27 -0.18 2.09
C SER A 23 9.86 0.16 2.57
N ASN A 24 9.28 -0.70 3.41
CA ASN A 24 7.97 -0.48 4.02
C ASN A 24 7.90 0.83 4.83
N ASP A 25 9.01 1.27 5.43
CA ASP A 25 9.07 2.47 6.27
C ASP A 25 8.85 3.79 5.47
N GLU A 26 8.94 3.71 4.14
CA GLU A 26 8.66 4.84 3.24
C GLU A 26 7.17 4.97 2.88
N CYS A 27 6.35 3.99 3.27
CA CYS A 27 4.92 3.99 3.02
C CYS A 27 4.14 4.46 4.25
N SER A 28 2.99 5.10 4.02
CA SER A 28 2.07 5.50 5.08
C SER A 28 1.55 4.29 5.86
N GLU A 29 1.14 4.52 7.11
CA GLU A 29 0.41 3.52 7.91
C GLU A 29 -0.78 2.95 7.12
N GLY A 30 -0.99 1.64 7.21
CA GLY A 30 -2.00 0.93 6.42
C GLY A 30 -1.60 0.65 4.96
N SER A 31 -0.32 0.82 4.61
CA SER A 31 0.25 0.47 3.30
C SER A 31 1.57 -0.29 3.47
N CYS A 32 1.99 -1.02 2.43
CA CYS A 32 3.28 -1.69 2.36
C CYS A 32 3.97 -1.41 1.01
N CYS A 33 5.28 -1.62 0.94
CA CYS A 33 6.06 -1.51 -0.28
C CYS A 33 6.07 -2.85 -1.02
N ILE A 34 5.46 -2.91 -2.21
CA ILE A 34 5.46 -4.12 -3.05
C ILE A 34 6.36 -3.98 -4.26
N LYS A 35 6.97 -5.10 -4.66
CA LYS A 35 7.63 -5.26 -5.95
C LYS A 35 6.98 -6.39 -6.74
N ILE A 36 6.37 -6.03 -7.87
CA ILE A 36 5.67 -7.00 -8.74
C ILE A 36 6.67 -7.70 -9.68
N SER A 37 7.71 -6.99 -10.14
CA SER A 37 8.68 -7.51 -11.08
C SER A 37 10.01 -6.77 -10.96
N HIS A 38 11.09 -7.33 -11.48
CA HIS A 38 12.38 -6.63 -11.59
C HIS A 38 12.34 -5.43 -12.54
N TYR A 39 11.43 -5.43 -13.52
CA TYR A 39 11.28 -4.35 -14.50
C TYR A 39 10.40 -3.21 -14.03
N ILE A 40 9.55 -3.46 -13.02
CA ILE A 40 8.63 -2.47 -12.47
C ILE A 40 9.19 -2.03 -11.11
N GLY A 41 9.37 -0.72 -10.93
CA GLY A 41 9.82 -0.18 -9.64
C GLY A 41 8.86 -0.55 -8.51
N ALA A 42 9.40 -0.74 -7.31
CA ALA A 42 8.57 -1.00 -6.14
C ALA A 42 7.72 0.23 -5.80
N GLN A 43 6.52 -0.01 -5.27
CA GLN A 43 5.50 1.03 -5.04
C GLN A 43 4.70 0.75 -3.77
N CYS A 44 4.31 1.82 -3.08
CA CYS A 44 3.43 1.72 -1.92
C CYS A 44 2.03 1.29 -2.35
N ARG A 45 1.48 0.28 -1.69
CA ARG A 45 0.14 -0.25 -1.91
C ARG A 45 -0.58 -0.43 -0.57
N PRO A 46 -1.90 -0.27 -0.54
CA PRO A 46 -2.67 -0.51 0.69
C PRO A 46 -2.50 -1.96 1.16
N LEU A 47 -2.58 -2.18 2.48
CA LEU A 47 -2.67 -3.52 3.05
C LEU A 47 -3.85 -4.28 2.46
N ALA A 48 -3.71 -5.60 2.39
CA ALA A 48 -4.76 -6.46 1.87
C ALA A 48 -5.99 -6.43 2.79
N LYS A 49 -7.16 -6.30 2.19
CA LYS A 49 -8.45 -6.26 2.88
C LYS A 49 -9.07 -7.65 3.01
N GLU A 50 -10.15 -7.71 3.76
CA GLU A 50 -10.93 -8.93 3.92
C GLU A 50 -11.40 -9.46 2.55
N ASN A 51 -11.12 -10.73 2.27
CA ASN A 51 -11.33 -11.41 0.97
C ASN A 51 -10.36 -11.02 -0.17
N GLU A 52 -9.24 -10.36 0.13
CA GLU A 52 -8.12 -10.21 -0.81
C GLU A 52 -6.98 -11.18 -0.47
N ASP A 53 -6.25 -11.66 -1.49
CA ASP A 53 -5.04 -12.45 -1.28
C ASP A 53 -3.95 -11.58 -0.65
N CYS A 54 -3.54 -11.94 0.57
CA CYS A 54 -2.49 -11.26 1.29
C CYS A 54 -1.19 -12.07 1.33
N ASP A 55 -0.05 -11.38 1.38
CA ASP A 55 1.25 -12.02 1.51
C ASP A 55 1.58 -12.27 2.99
N PHE A 56 1.63 -13.54 3.39
CA PHE A 56 2.03 -13.94 4.75
C PHE A 56 3.56 -14.02 4.92
N ASN A 57 4.32 -13.87 3.83
CA ASN A 57 5.77 -13.93 3.91
C ASN A 57 6.35 -12.62 4.44
N PRO A 58 7.47 -12.70 5.19
CA PRO A 58 8.19 -11.51 5.59
C PRO A 58 8.73 -10.77 4.35
N PRO A 59 8.86 -9.44 4.42
CA PRO A 59 9.40 -8.66 3.32
C PRO A 59 10.86 -9.06 3.03
N VAL A 60 11.20 -9.22 1.75
CA VAL A 60 12.56 -9.50 1.29
C VAL A 60 13.20 -8.18 0.89
N ASN A 61 14.33 -7.83 1.51
CA ASN A 61 14.99 -6.53 1.32
C ASN A 61 14.07 -5.32 1.60
N GLY A 62 13.18 -5.45 2.58
CA GLY A 62 12.22 -4.39 2.96
C GLY A 62 11.00 -4.27 2.04
N GLN A 63 10.81 -5.21 1.09
CA GLN A 63 9.72 -5.17 0.11
C GLN A 63 8.94 -6.50 0.11
N HIS A 64 7.62 -6.43 -0.04
CA HIS A 64 6.78 -7.60 -0.28
C HIS A 64 6.72 -7.94 -1.77
N THR A 65 6.45 -9.21 -2.07
CA THR A 65 6.36 -9.68 -3.45
C THR A 65 4.91 -9.82 -3.83
N ILE A 66 4.49 -9.14 -4.90
CA ILE A 66 3.14 -9.22 -5.50
C ILE A 66 2.02 -8.58 -4.67
N SER A 67 1.91 -8.88 -3.37
CA SER A 67 0.81 -8.45 -2.50
C SER A 67 1.31 -7.85 -1.19
N CYS A 68 0.49 -7.04 -0.53
CA CYS A 68 0.76 -6.59 0.83
C CYS A 68 0.31 -7.62 1.87
N PRO A 69 0.83 -7.55 3.11
CA PRO A 69 0.30 -8.37 4.19
C PRO A 69 -1.15 -7.98 4.51
N CYS A 70 -1.82 -8.90 5.19
CA CYS A 70 -3.17 -8.70 5.69
C CYS A 70 -3.20 -7.50 6.65
N ALA A 71 -4.28 -6.72 6.60
CA ALA A 71 -4.49 -5.66 7.59
C ALA A 71 -4.54 -6.23 9.02
N ASP A 72 -4.13 -5.43 10.01
CA ASP A 72 -4.10 -5.85 11.40
C ASP A 72 -5.46 -6.41 11.85
N GLY A 73 -5.44 -7.61 12.42
CA GLY A 73 -6.65 -8.31 12.89
C GLY A 73 -7.29 -9.25 11.87
N MET A 74 -6.70 -9.42 10.69
CA MET A 74 -7.11 -10.42 9.70
C MET A 74 -6.15 -11.63 9.74
N THR A 75 -6.69 -12.84 9.73
CA THR A 75 -5.95 -14.12 9.74
C THR A 75 -6.34 -15.00 8.57
#